data_AF-A0A127VI29-F1
#
_entry.id   AF-A0A127VI29-F1
#
_cell.length_a   1.000
_cell.length_b   1.000
_cell.length_c   1.000
_cell.angle_alpha   90.00
_cell.angle_beta   90.00
_cell.angle_gamma   90.00
#
_symmetry.space_group_name_H-M   'P 1'
#
loop_
_entity.id
_entity.type
_entity.pdbx_description
1 polymer ?
#
loop_
_entity_poly.entity_id
_entity_poly.type
_entity_poly.pdbx_seq_one_letter_code
_entity_poly.pdbx_strand_id
1 'polypeptide(L)'
;MANPINNKYEKLHFNEQDRVVNYINKQYDSIISQIAPLVESGAATSVVQRKLNFLLKQFRKNVTARIENGIRFSWDISNQKNIAYFERRLSGFKIPDQIRKALFNPNHNRLEAFIARKDGGMDLSSRVWKSAQQFKINVDMSMDIGIAEGKGAKAIGRELRQNLNEPDKLFRRVRNSRGNLKLSKPAEAYKPGQGVYRSAAKNSERLARTETNRGYRAADGAAWENNPLVLGYEIRLSATAKPKIRCELCKSLEGKYPVWFVWNGWHPNCLCFKIPILMDDEMMAKYQKLVARGLDTPGAVKDLQVSLKINDPPPEFNIWINTNAERVEGWKARPYWWKDNDKFITTVLKNEVT
;
A
#
# COMPACT_ATOMS: atom_id res chain seq x y z
N MET A 1 8.77 0.32 -25.22
CA MET A 1 7.68 -0.66 -25.41
C MET A 1 7.28 -1.24 -24.05
N ALA A 2 5.99 -1.44 -23.80
CA ALA A 2 5.52 -1.99 -22.52
C ALA A 2 5.97 -3.45 -22.36
N ASN A 3 6.49 -3.80 -21.19
CA ASN A 3 6.99 -5.14 -20.90
C ASN A 3 5.78 -6.11 -20.73
N PRO A 4 5.56 -7.08 -21.64
CA PRO A 4 4.34 -7.90 -21.63
C PRO A 4 4.21 -8.75 -20.35
N ILE A 5 5.33 -9.19 -19.80
CA ILE A 5 5.38 -9.92 -18.51
C ILE A 5 4.83 -9.01 -17.42
N ASN A 6 5.37 -7.80 -17.28
CA ASN A 6 4.90 -6.84 -16.26
C ASN A 6 3.40 -6.60 -16.38
N ASN A 7 2.92 -6.25 -17.58
CA ASN A 7 1.52 -5.89 -17.80
C ASN A 7 0.55 -7.01 -17.38
N LYS A 8 0.89 -8.26 -17.68
CA LYS A 8 0.09 -9.43 -17.28
C LYS A 8 -0.05 -9.50 -15.76
N TYR A 9 1.06 -9.45 -15.03
CA TYR A 9 1.07 -9.66 -13.58
C TYR A 9 0.58 -8.43 -12.79
N GLU A 10 0.84 -7.21 -13.27
CA GLU A 10 0.24 -5.99 -12.72
C GLU A 10 -1.29 -6.03 -12.80
N LYS A 11 -1.86 -6.50 -13.93
CA LYS A 11 -3.32 -6.66 -14.07
C LYS A 11 -3.89 -7.66 -13.06
N LEU A 12 -3.21 -8.80 -12.87
CA LEU A 12 -3.62 -9.79 -11.86
C LEU A 12 -3.57 -9.22 -10.44
N HIS A 13 -2.52 -8.46 -10.12
CA HIS A 13 -2.38 -7.79 -8.85
C HIS A 13 -3.50 -6.76 -8.60
N PHE A 14 -3.78 -5.87 -9.56
CA PHE A 14 -4.84 -4.87 -9.43
C PHE A 14 -6.23 -5.50 -9.27
N ASN A 15 -6.50 -6.59 -10.00
CA ASN A 15 -7.74 -7.34 -9.81
C ASN A 15 -7.89 -7.88 -8.38
N GLU A 16 -6.80 -8.32 -7.74
CA GLU A 16 -6.86 -8.73 -6.33
C GLU A 16 -7.12 -7.56 -5.39
N GLN A 17 -6.51 -6.40 -5.64
CA GLN A 17 -6.81 -5.20 -4.85
C GLN A 17 -8.29 -4.85 -4.89
N ASP A 18 -8.91 -4.90 -6.06
CA ASP A 18 -10.34 -4.67 -6.23
C ASP A 18 -11.18 -5.72 -5.49
N ARG A 19 -10.78 -7.00 -5.51
CA ARG A 19 -11.46 -8.05 -4.74
C ARG A 19 -11.38 -7.81 -3.23
N VAL A 20 -10.23 -7.39 -2.71
CA VAL A 20 -10.06 -7.06 -1.28
C VAL A 20 -10.92 -5.86 -0.90
N VAL A 21 -10.89 -4.80 -1.71
CA VAL A 21 -11.71 -3.59 -1.51
C VAL A 21 -13.20 -3.91 -1.53
N ASN A 22 -13.66 -4.65 -2.53
CA ASN A 22 -15.06 -5.04 -2.65
C ASN A 22 -15.53 -5.88 -1.45
N TYR A 23 -14.67 -6.75 -0.92
CA TYR A 23 -14.97 -7.47 0.31
C TYR A 23 -15.15 -6.53 1.51
N ILE A 24 -14.24 -5.57 1.69
CA ILE A 24 -14.31 -4.58 2.77
C ILE A 24 -15.60 -3.78 2.70
N ASN A 25 -15.98 -3.32 1.51
CA ASN A 25 -17.22 -2.56 1.32
C ASN A 25 -18.44 -3.41 1.68
N LYS A 26 -18.50 -4.68 1.25
CA LYS A 26 -19.54 -5.62 1.66
C LYS A 26 -19.60 -5.83 3.19
N GLN A 27 -18.46 -5.82 3.88
CA GLN A 27 -18.45 -5.90 5.35
C GLN A 27 -19.08 -4.65 5.98
N TYR A 28 -18.79 -3.45 5.47
CA TYR A 28 -19.46 -2.23 5.93
C TYR A 28 -20.97 -2.28 5.64
N ASP A 29 -21.36 -2.63 4.43
CA ASP A 29 -22.78 -2.74 4.04
C ASP A 29 -23.53 -3.73 4.94
N SER A 30 -22.89 -4.85 5.29
CA SER A 30 -23.45 -5.85 6.21
C SER A 30 -23.63 -5.33 7.64
N ILE A 31 -22.75 -4.45 8.11
CA ILE A 31 -22.93 -3.79 9.41
C ILE A 31 -24.09 -2.80 9.34
N ILE A 32 -24.11 -1.97 8.28
CA ILE A 32 -25.15 -0.97 8.06
C ILE A 32 -26.53 -1.63 7.99
N SER A 33 -26.66 -2.74 7.26
CA SER A 33 -27.92 -3.45 7.11
C SER A 33 -28.45 -4.07 8.41
N GLN A 34 -27.58 -4.33 9.39
CA GLN A 34 -27.96 -4.83 10.71
C GLN A 34 -28.23 -3.72 11.73
N ILE A 35 -27.53 -2.58 11.62
CA ILE A 35 -27.65 -1.48 12.56
C ILE A 35 -28.83 -0.56 12.21
N ALA A 36 -29.02 -0.25 10.94
CA ALA A 36 -30.07 0.68 10.54
C ALA A 36 -31.49 0.22 10.97
N PRO A 37 -31.90 -1.06 10.80
CA PRO A 37 -33.22 -1.50 11.28
C PRO A 37 -33.41 -1.38 12.79
N LEU A 38 -32.35 -1.59 13.59
CA LEU A 38 -32.42 -1.40 15.05
C LEU A 38 -32.66 0.07 15.41
N VAL A 39 -32.05 0.99 14.67
CA VAL A 39 -32.33 2.42 14.83
C VAL A 39 -33.76 2.74 14.39
N GLU A 40 -34.24 2.17 13.29
CA GLU A 40 -35.61 2.40 12.77
C GLU A 40 -36.70 1.92 13.72
N SER A 41 -36.44 0.85 14.48
CA SER A 41 -37.37 0.33 15.49
C SER A 41 -37.41 1.15 16.78
N GLY A 42 -36.57 2.19 16.90
CA GLY A 42 -36.47 3.01 18.11
C GLY A 42 -35.72 2.31 19.24
N ALA A 43 -34.86 1.34 18.95
CA ALA A 43 -34.04 0.70 19.97
C ALA A 43 -33.17 1.73 20.71
N ALA A 44 -33.03 1.56 22.03
CA ALA A 44 -32.19 2.44 22.84
C ALA A 44 -30.75 2.49 22.30
N THR A 45 -30.11 3.67 22.36
CA THR A 45 -28.75 3.88 21.86
C THR A 45 -27.76 2.85 22.45
N SER A 46 -27.89 2.48 23.72
CA SER A 46 -27.04 1.47 24.37
C SER A 46 -27.17 0.06 23.75
N VAL A 47 -28.34 -0.29 23.20
CA VAL A 47 -28.56 -1.55 22.48
C VAL A 47 -27.89 -1.50 21.11
N VAL A 48 -28.07 -0.40 20.37
CA VAL A 48 -27.41 -0.17 19.09
C VAL A 48 -25.89 -0.22 19.23
N GLN A 49 -25.34 0.44 20.24
CA GLN A 49 -23.89 0.44 20.53
C GLN A 49 -23.35 -0.94 20.87
N ARG A 50 -24.07 -1.73 21.68
CA ARG A 50 -23.66 -3.10 22.00
C ARG A 50 -23.57 -3.97 20.75
N LYS A 51 -24.59 -3.91 19.87
CA LYS A 51 -24.58 -4.65 18.61
C LYS A 51 -23.47 -4.16 17.68
N LEU A 52 -23.28 -2.85 17.55
CA LEU A 52 -22.24 -2.26 16.71
C LEU A 52 -20.85 -2.70 17.17
N ASN A 53 -20.55 -2.61 18.46
CA ASN A 53 -19.26 -3.04 19.02
C ASN A 53 -18.98 -4.53 18.75
N PHE A 54 -20.00 -5.39 18.87
CA PHE A 54 -19.88 -6.80 18.51
C PHE A 54 -19.53 -6.99 17.03
N LEU A 55 -20.27 -6.32 16.14
CA LEU A 55 -20.04 -6.39 14.69
C LEU A 55 -18.66 -5.85 14.30
N LEU A 56 -18.20 -4.78 14.94
CA LEU A 56 -16.87 -4.19 14.66
C LEU A 56 -15.72 -5.10 15.11
N LYS A 57 -15.89 -5.89 16.17
CA LYS A 57 -14.91 -6.92 16.55
C LYS A 57 -14.79 -8.00 15.46
N GLN A 58 -15.93 -8.45 14.91
CA GLN A 58 -15.92 -9.41 13.79
C GLN A 58 -15.33 -8.80 12.52
N PHE A 59 -15.70 -7.56 12.21
CA PHE A 59 -15.11 -6.79 11.12
C PHE A 59 -13.58 -6.75 11.21
N ARG A 60 -13.04 -6.41 12.39
CA ARG A 60 -11.58 -6.37 12.61
C ARG A 60 -10.94 -7.69 12.23
N LYS A 61 -11.45 -8.81 12.74
CA LYS A 61 -10.94 -10.16 12.46
C LYS A 61 -11.00 -10.47 10.95
N ASN A 62 -12.18 -10.30 10.36
CA ASN A 62 -12.45 -10.69 8.98
C ASN A 62 -11.67 -9.84 7.96
N VAL A 63 -11.64 -8.52 8.17
CA VAL A 63 -10.93 -7.60 7.27
C VAL A 63 -9.42 -7.73 7.41
N THR A 64 -8.90 -7.95 8.62
CA THR A 64 -7.46 -8.22 8.81
C THR A 64 -7.06 -9.47 8.03
N ALA A 65 -7.76 -10.59 8.25
CA ALA A 65 -7.49 -11.84 7.53
C ALA A 65 -7.64 -11.68 6.01
N ARG A 66 -8.64 -10.92 5.52
CA ARG A 66 -8.81 -10.68 4.08
C ARG A 66 -7.64 -9.91 3.48
N ILE A 67 -7.15 -8.87 4.17
CA ILE A 67 -6.01 -8.07 3.70
C ILE A 67 -4.74 -8.94 3.73
N GLU A 68 -4.50 -9.72 4.78
CA GLU A 68 -3.36 -10.65 4.85
C GLU A 68 -3.38 -11.65 3.69
N ASN A 69 -4.53 -12.26 3.40
CA ASN A 69 -4.67 -13.16 2.25
C ASN A 69 -4.42 -12.44 0.92
N GLY A 70 -4.86 -11.19 0.79
CA GLY A 70 -4.56 -10.37 -0.40
C GLY A 70 -3.08 -10.04 -0.55
N ILE A 71 -2.36 -9.83 0.56
CA ILE A 71 -0.90 -9.65 0.59
C ILE A 71 -0.22 -10.93 0.12
N ARG A 72 -0.59 -12.09 0.70
CA ARG A 72 -0.04 -13.41 0.32
C ARG A 72 -0.24 -13.70 -1.16
N PHE A 73 -1.46 -13.53 -1.65
CA PHE A 73 -1.79 -13.73 -3.07
C PHE A 73 -0.99 -12.79 -3.97
N SER A 74 -0.86 -11.51 -3.59
CA SER A 74 -0.05 -10.55 -4.35
C SER A 74 1.43 -10.94 -4.35
N TRP A 75 1.96 -11.39 -3.21
CA TRP A 75 3.33 -11.88 -3.10
C TRP A 75 3.58 -13.05 -4.06
N ASP A 76 2.66 -14.01 -4.12
CA ASP A 76 2.75 -15.16 -5.02
C ASP A 76 2.68 -14.75 -6.51
N ILE A 77 1.83 -13.78 -6.86
CA ILE A 77 1.80 -13.21 -8.22
C ILE A 77 3.16 -12.57 -8.56
N SER A 78 3.75 -11.82 -7.64
CA SER A 78 5.08 -11.23 -7.86
C SER A 78 6.14 -12.31 -8.01
N ASN A 79 6.11 -13.38 -7.21
CA ASN A 79 7.01 -14.52 -7.38
C ASN A 79 6.88 -15.15 -8.78
N GLN A 80 5.65 -15.39 -9.26
CA GLN A 80 5.41 -15.89 -10.61
C GLN A 80 5.91 -14.92 -11.70
N LYS A 81 5.75 -13.61 -11.49
CA LYS A 81 6.30 -12.58 -12.38
C LYS A 81 7.81 -12.66 -12.46
N ASN A 82 8.48 -12.78 -11.31
CA ASN A 82 9.93 -12.84 -11.23
C ASN A 82 10.48 -14.13 -11.85
N ILE A 83 9.83 -15.27 -11.63
CA ILE A 83 10.15 -16.52 -12.33
C ILE A 83 10.05 -16.31 -13.85
N ALA A 84 8.98 -15.69 -14.35
CA ALA A 84 8.84 -15.43 -15.79
C ALA A 84 9.95 -14.50 -16.33
N TYR A 85 10.38 -13.51 -15.56
CA TYR A 85 11.52 -12.66 -15.94
C TYR A 85 12.82 -13.45 -16.04
N PHE A 86 13.11 -14.24 -15.01
CA PHE A 86 14.36 -14.95 -14.92
C PHE A 86 14.41 -16.12 -15.91
N GLU A 87 13.34 -16.88 -16.10
CA GLU A 87 13.29 -17.92 -17.14
C GLU A 87 13.51 -17.34 -18.54
N ARG A 88 12.85 -16.21 -18.86
CA ARG A 88 13.09 -15.52 -20.13
C ARG A 88 14.55 -15.10 -20.28
N ARG A 89 15.19 -14.65 -19.19
CA ARG A 89 16.60 -14.25 -19.21
C ARG A 89 17.55 -15.43 -19.35
N LEU A 90 17.25 -16.53 -18.68
CA LEU A 90 18.05 -17.76 -18.72
C LEU A 90 17.86 -18.56 -20.00
N SER A 91 16.88 -18.23 -20.84
CA SER A 91 16.68 -18.87 -22.15
C SER A 91 17.96 -18.82 -22.98
N GLY A 92 18.41 -19.99 -23.46
CA GLY A 92 19.66 -20.13 -24.21
C GLY A 92 20.93 -20.31 -23.35
N PHE A 93 20.83 -20.15 -22.02
CA PHE A 93 21.95 -20.35 -21.09
C PHE A 93 21.78 -21.63 -20.27
N LYS A 94 22.88 -22.38 -20.12
CA LYS A 94 22.97 -23.62 -19.34
C LYS A 94 23.33 -23.30 -17.90
N ILE A 95 22.32 -23.10 -17.04
CA ILE A 95 22.49 -22.91 -15.60
C ILE A 95 22.04 -24.17 -14.86
N PRO A 96 22.84 -24.73 -13.92
CA PRO A 96 22.47 -25.90 -13.13
C PRO A 96 21.19 -25.69 -12.33
N ASP A 97 20.42 -26.76 -12.14
CA ASP A 97 19.12 -26.71 -11.44
C ASP A 97 19.23 -26.23 -9.99
N GLN A 98 20.33 -26.56 -9.30
CA GLN A 98 20.57 -26.09 -7.95
C GLN A 98 20.64 -24.56 -7.87
N ILE A 99 21.32 -23.93 -8.83
CA ILE A 99 21.41 -22.47 -8.94
C ILE A 99 20.04 -21.91 -9.35
N ARG A 100 19.35 -22.52 -10.32
CA ARG A 100 17.98 -22.12 -10.71
C ARG A 100 17.02 -22.07 -9.51
N LYS A 101 17.04 -23.08 -8.64
CA LYS A 101 16.24 -23.11 -7.40
C LYS A 101 16.52 -21.91 -6.49
N ALA A 102 17.79 -21.54 -6.32
CA ALA A 102 18.16 -20.38 -5.52
C ALA A 102 17.67 -19.06 -6.15
N LEU A 103 17.74 -18.92 -7.47
CA LEU A 103 17.26 -17.75 -8.21
C LEU A 103 15.74 -17.54 -8.08
N PHE A 104 14.99 -18.63 -7.91
CA PHE A 104 13.52 -18.63 -7.86
C PHE A 104 12.96 -18.73 -6.43
N ASN A 105 13.77 -18.40 -5.42
CA ASN A 105 13.34 -18.49 -4.03
C ASN A 105 12.08 -17.60 -3.80
N PRO A 106 10.96 -18.17 -3.31
CA PRO A 106 9.73 -17.41 -3.06
C PRO A 106 9.83 -16.47 -1.85
N ASN A 107 10.93 -16.52 -1.09
CA ASN A 107 11.26 -15.64 0.03
C ASN A 107 10.17 -15.63 1.12
N HIS A 108 9.65 -16.80 1.49
CA HIS A 108 8.55 -16.93 2.46
C HIS A 108 8.85 -16.26 3.81
N ASN A 109 10.08 -16.34 4.32
CA ASN A 109 10.47 -15.66 5.56
C ASN A 109 10.33 -14.12 5.46
N ARG A 110 10.60 -13.53 4.28
CA ARG A 110 10.41 -12.09 4.05
C ARG A 110 8.92 -11.73 3.97
N LEU A 111 8.07 -12.61 3.46
CA LEU A 111 6.61 -12.44 3.48
C LEU A 111 6.09 -12.42 4.92
N GLU A 112 6.47 -13.38 5.75
CA GLU A 112 6.03 -13.43 7.15
C GLU A 112 6.54 -12.21 7.93
N ALA A 113 7.79 -11.81 7.74
CA ALA A 113 8.33 -10.58 8.34
C ALA A 113 7.57 -9.34 7.87
N PHE A 114 7.17 -9.28 6.59
CA PHE A 114 6.35 -8.21 6.07
C PHE A 114 4.96 -8.20 6.75
N ILE A 115 4.27 -9.34 6.87
CA ILE A 115 2.96 -9.40 7.51
C ILE A 115 3.02 -9.02 9.00
N ALA A 116 4.05 -9.48 9.72
CA ALA A 116 4.22 -9.25 11.15
C ALA A 116 4.72 -7.83 11.51
N ARG A 117 5.14 -7.03 10.52
CA ARG A 117 5.75 -5.71 10.77
C ARG A 117 4.77 -4.73 11.43
N LYS A 118 5.35 -3.75 12.12
CA LYS A 118 4.61 -2.60 12.67
C LYS A 118 4.92 -1.34 11.87
N ASP A 119 3.89 -0.68 11.37
CA ASP A 119 4.00 0.63 10.72
C ASP A 119 3.56 1.70 11.72
N GLY A 120 4.50 2.55 12.17
CA GLY A 120 4.23 3.58 13.19
C GLY A 120 3.79 2.98 14.54
N GLY A 121 4.36 1.83 14.91
CA GLY A 121 4.05 1.12 16.16
C GLY A 121 2.78 0.25 16.11
N MET A 122 2.02 0.27 15.00
CA MET A 122 0.80 -0.51 14.85
C MET A 122 0.97 -1.67 13.85
N ASP A 123 0.53 -2.85 14.25
CA ASP A 123 0.35 -3.99 13.34
C ASP A 123 -0.85 -3.77 12.39
N LEU A 124 -1.07 -4.71 11.45
CA LEU A 124 -2.20 -4.62 10.52
C LEU A 124 -3.56 -4.61 11.22
N SER A 125 -3.74 -5.50 12.21
CA SER A 125 -5.00 -5.63 12.96
C SER A 125 -5.39 -4.35 13.69
N SER A 126 -4.41 -3.66 14.29
CA SER A 126 -4.60 -2.38 14.98
C SER A 126 -4.93 -1.26 14.01
N ARG A 127 -4.33 -1.25 12.81
CA ARG A 127 -4.65 -0.28 11.76
C ARG A 127 -6.06 -0.49 11.20
N VAL A 128 -6.50 -1.74 11.03
CA VAL A 128 -7.90 -2.07 10.69
C VAL A 128 -8.85 -1.62 11.81
N TRP A 129 -8.47 -1.85 13.07
CA TRP A 129 -9.27 -1.43 14.21
C TRP A 129 -9.48 0.09 14.27
N LYS A 130 -8.47 0.88 13.92
CA LYS A 130 -8.59 2.35 13.82
C LYS A 130 -9.71 2.76 12.85
N SER A 131 -9.82 2.11 11.69
CA SER A 131 -10.93 2.36 10.76
C SER A 131 -12.28 1.89 11.31
N ALA A 132 -12.31 0.79 12.06
CA ALA A 132 -13.54 0.33 12.72
C ALA A 132 -14.03 1.32 13.80
N GLN A 133 -13.11 1.88 14.60
CA GLN A 133 -13.42 2.93 15.57
C GLN A 133 -13.93 4.21 14.89
N GLN A 134 -13.35 4.57 13.74
CA GLN A 134 -13.85 5.68 12.93
C GLN A 134 -15.27 5.43 12.44
N PHE A 135 -15.57 4.21 12.00
CA PHE A 135 -16.92 3.85 11.58
C PHE A 135 -17.94 3.97 12.73
N LYS A 136 -17.54 3.57 13.94
CA LYS A 136 -18.35 3.78 15.15
C LYS A 136 -18.69 5.26 15.33
N ILE A 137 -17.69 6.15 15.27
CA ILE A 137 -17.90 7.59 15.36
C ILE A 137 -18.87 8.09 14.28
N ASN A 138 -18.76 7.57 13.05
CA ASN A 138 -19.66 7.95 11.96
C ASN A 138 -21.12 7.52 12.23
N VAL A 139 -21.35 6.34 12.83
CA VAL A 139 -22.69 5.88 13.23
C VAL A 139 -23.24 6.78 14.34
N ASP A 140 -22.45 6.99 15.40
CA ASP A 140 -22.83 7.79 16.58
C ASP A 140 -23.23 9.21 16.13
N MET A 141 -22.40 9.83 15.28
CA MET A 141 -22.66 11.15 14.71
C MET A 141 -23.94 11.20 13.87
N SER A 142 -24.21 10.18 13.05
CA SER A 142 -25.43 10.15 12.24
C SER A 142 -26.68 10.09 13.10
N MET A 143 -26.64 9.34 14.20
CA MET A 143 -27.76 9.23 15.14
C MET A 143 -27.95 10.54 15.89
N ASP A 144 -26.88 11.14 16.41
CA ASP A 144 -26.91 12.40 17.15
C ASP A 144 -27.48 13.55 16.29
N ILE A 145 -27.09 13.61 15.01
CA ILE A 145 -27.64 14.58 14.06
C ILE A 145 -29.15 14.38 13.90
N GLY A 146 -29.60 13.14 13.66
CA GLY A 146 -31.02 12.85 13.49
C GLY A 146 -31.85 13.20 14.73
N ILE A 147 -31.33 12.90 15.93
CA ILE A 147 -31.97 13.24 17.21
C ILE A 147 -32.02 14.77 17.40
N ALA A 148 -30.92 15.47 17.14
CA ALA A 148 -30.85 16.93 17.28
C ALA A 148 -31.79 17.68 16.31
N GLU A 149 -32.05 17.10 15.14
CA GLU A 149 -33.02 17.61 14.16
C GLU A 149 -34.47 17.21 14.48
N GLY A 150 -34.71 16.51 15.60
CA GLY A 150 -36.05 16.07 16.03
C GLY A 150 -36.66 15.00 15.13
N LYS A 151 -35.84 14.24 14.39
CA LYS A 151 -36.32 13.22 13.45
C LYS A 151 -36.82 11.99 14.20
N GLY A 152 -37.91 11.39 13.71
CA GLY A 152 -38.38 10.09 14.19
C GLY A 152 -37.41 8.96 13.82
N ALA A 153 -37.40 7.89 14.62
CA ALA A 153 -36.51 6.72 14.48
C ALA A 153 -36.39 6.18 13.05
N LYS A 154 -37.53 6.03 12.34
CA LYS A 154 -37.57 5.59 10.94
C LYS A 154 -36.81 6.51 9.98
N ALA A 155 -36.84 7.82 10.21
CA ALA A 155 -36.08 8.78 9.38
C ALA A 155 -34.58 8.69 9.67
N ILE A 156 -34.20 8.60 10.95
CA ILE A 156 -32.79 8.47 11.36
C ILE A 156 -32.16 7.21 10.75
N GLY A 157 -32.82 6.06 10.80
CA GLY A 157 -32.26 4.83 10.24
C GLY A 157 -32.17 4.80 8.71
N ARG A 158 -33.09 5.47 8.00
CA ARG A 158 -32.97 5.67 6.54
C ARG A 158 -31.76 6.54 6.19
N GLU A 159 -31.59 7.66 6.90
CA GLU A 159 -30.46 8.56 6.68
C GLU A 159 -29.13 7.94 7.08
N LEU A 160 -29.09 7.11 8.12
CA LEU A 160 -27.89 6.39 8.53
C LEU A 160 -27.28 5.60 7.36
N ARG A 161 -28.11 4.91 6.56
CA ARG A 161 -27.64 4.18 5.38
C ARG A 161 -27.01 5.12 4.34
N GLN A 162 -27.68 6.22 4.04
CA GLN A 162 -27.21 7.20 3.05
C GLN A 162 -25.90 7.89 3.49
N ASN A 163 -25.85 8.24 4.77
CA ASN A 163 -24.75 8.95 5.39
C ASN A 163 -23.49 8.11 5.55
N LEU A 164 -23.62 6.82 5.87
CA LEU A 164 -22.47 5.94 6.01
C LEU A 164 -21.87 5.53 4.65
N ASN A 165 -22.70 5.50 3.60
CA ASN A 165 -22.25 5.30 2.22
C ASN A 165 -21.54 6.53 1.65
N GLU A 166 -22.00 7.73 2.02
CA GLU A 166 -21.37 9.00 1.65
C GLU A 166 -21.09 9.88 2.88
N PRO A 167 -20.02 9.59 3.64
CA PRO A 167 -19.76 10.28 4.91
C PRO A 167 -19.58 11.79 4.78
N ASP A 168 -19.22 12.32 3.62
CA ASP A 168 -19.19 13.77 3.41
C ASP A 168 -20.56 14.44 3.55
N LYS A 169 -21.66 13.68 3.43
CA LYS A 169 -23.02 14.14 3.75
C LYS A 169 -23.23 14.36 5.26
N LEU A 170 -22.58 13.57 6.13
CA LEU A 170 -22.64 13.72 7.59
C LEU A 170 -22.07 15.06 8.07
N PHE A 171 -21.13 15.62 7.32
CA PHE A 171 -20.43 16.86 7.67
C PHE A 171 -21.01 18.08 6.95
N ARG A 172 -22.26 18.00 6.48
CA ARG A 172 -22.99 19.15 5.94
C ARG A 172 -23.60 19.98 7.07
N ARG A 173 -23.98 21.22 6.76
CA ARG A 173 -24.62 22.12 7.72
C ARG A 173 -26.06 21.65 7.99
N VAL A 174 -26.43 21.55 9.27
CA VAL A 174 -27.77 21.23 9.79
C VAL A 174 -28.45 22.51 10.29
N ARG A 175 -29.79 22.56 10.24
CA ARG A 175 -30.54 23.74 10.71
C ARG A 175 -30.66 23.70 12.22
N ASN A 176 -30.32 24.80 12.88
CA ASN A 176 -30.56 24.94 14.32
C ASN A 176 -32.02 25.33 14.63
N SER A 177 -32.37 25.43 15.91
CA SER A 177 -33.71 25.84 16.38
C SER A 177 -34.19 27.21 15.88
N ARG A 178 -33.31 28.02 15.28
CA ARG A 178 -33.62 29.32 14.67
C ARG A 178 -33.60 29.26 13.13
N GLY A 179 -33.55 28.08 12.54
CA GLY A 179 -33.54 27.85 11.09
C GLY A 179 -32.19 28.06 10.39
N ASN A 180 -31.12 28.43 11.11
CA ASN A 180 -29.81 28.72 10.55
C ASN A 180 -28.98 27.46 10.32
N LEU A 181 -28.30 27.38 9.17
CA LEU A 181 -27.40 26.28 8.81
C LEU A 181 -26.05 26.38 9.57
N LYS A 182 -25.77 25.43 10.47
CA LYS A 182 -24.49 25.28 11.19
C LYS A 182 -24.00 23.82 11.10
N LEU A 183 -22.70 23.58 11.20
CA LEU A 183 -22.22 22.21 11.40
C LEU A 183 -22.81 21.66 12.71
N SER A 184 -23.12 20.36 12.76
CA SER A 184 -23.45 19.73 14.04
C SER A 184 -22.23 19.80 14.96
N LYS A 185 -22.43 19.88 16.28
CA LYS A 185 -21.30 19.91 17.24
C LYS A 185 -20.32 18.74 17.01
N PRO A 186 -20.78 17.50 16.75
CA PRO A 186 -19.89 16.40 16.40
C PRO A 186 -19.16 16.61 15.06
N ALA A 187 -19.83 17.13 14.03
CA ALA A 187 -19.22 17.39 12.72
C ALA A 187 -18.17 18.52 12.75
N GLU A 188 -18.38 19.53 13.59
CA GLU A 188 -17.43 20.63 13.81
C GLU A 188 -16.19 20.16 14.59
N ALA A 189 -16.38 19.30 15.59
CA ALA A 189 -15.30 18.71 16.37
C ALA A 189 -14.47 17.68 15.57
N TYR A 190 -15.07 17.03 14.58
CA TYR A 190 -14.42 15.94 13.86
C TYR A 190 -13.48 16.44 12.75
N LYS A 191 -12.20 16.50 13.10
CA LYS A 191 -11.10 16.91 12.21
C LYS A 191 -10.12 15.73 12.05
N PRO A 192 -10.35 14.82 11.07
CA PRO A 192 -9.54 13.61 10.93
C PRO A 192 -8.06 13.87 10.57
N GLY A 193 -7.71 15.11 10.20
CA GLY A 193 -6.37 15.52 9.83
C GLY A 193 -6.09 15.38 8.33
N GLN A 194 -4.95 15.90 7.90
CA GLN A 194 -4.54 15.86 6.50
C GLN A 194 -4.28 14.42 6.05
N GLY A 195 -4.81 14.04 4.89
CA GLY A 195 -4.58 12.72 4.29
C GLY A 195 -5.40 11.57 4.89
N VAL A 196 -6.36 11.88 5.78
CA VAL A 196 -7.32 10.91 6.35
C VAL A 196 -8.72 11.23 5.83
N TYR A 197 -9.38 10.25 5.22
CA TYR A 197 -10.75 10.43 4.74
C TYR A 197 -11.72 10.52 5.94
N ARG A 198 -12.83 11.24 5.77
CA ARG A 198 -13.95 11.21 6.73
C ARG A 198 -14.68 9.85 6.74
N SER A 199 -14.62 9.15 5.60
CA SER A 199 -15.19 7.82 5.44
C SER A 199 -14.26 6.74 5.98
N ALA A 200 -14.75 5.97 6.94
CA ALA A 200 -14.08 4.77 7.43
C ALA A 200 -13.89 3.73 6.33
N ALA A 201 -14.87 3.57 5.43
CA ALA A 201 -14.75 2.69 4.27
C ALA A 201 -13.58 3.12 3.37
N LYS A 202 -13.51 4.38 2.95
CA LYS A 202 -12.40 4.89 2.13
C LYS A 202 -11.02 4.73 2.80
N ASN A 203 -10.94 4.92 4.12
CA ASN A 203 -9.69 4.69 4.85
C ASN A 203 -9.30 3.20 4.90
N SER A 204 -10.26 2.29 5.09
CA SER A 204 -10.04 0.85 5.01
C SER A 204 -9.64 0.39 3.61
N GLU A 205 -10.27 0.93 2.56
CA GLU A 205 -9.86 0.68 1.17
C GLU A 205 -8.42 1.16 0.92
N ARG A 206 -8.10 2.38 1.36
CA ARG A 206 -6.75 2.94 1.24
C ARG A 206 -5.72 2.08 1.95
N LEU A 207 -6.03 1.61 3.16
CA LEU A 207 -5.17 0.69 3.90
C LEU A 207 -4.97 -0.61 3.09
N ALA A 208 -6.04 -1.25 2.66
CA ALA A 208 -5.99 -2.49 1.90
C ALA A 208 -5.19 -2.37 0.60
N ARG A 209 -5.46 -1.36 -0.23
CA ARG A 209 -4.71 -1.10 -1.47
C ARG A 209 -3.23 -0.84 -1.18
N THR A 210 -2.93 -0.04 -0.15
CA THR A 210 -1.54 0.29 0.21
C THR A 210 -0.79 -0.95 0.69
N GLU A 211 -1.38 -1.76 1.55
CA GLU A 211 -0.73 -2.95 2.13
C GLU A 211 -0.51 -4.05 1.08
N THR A 212 -1.51 -4.31 0.25
CA THR A 212 -1.40 -5.28 -0.85
C THR A 212 -0.37 -4.84 -1.89
N ASN A 213 -0.35 -3.56 -2.29
CA ASN A 213 0.67 -3.05 -3.22
C ASN A 213 2.07 -3.12 -2.60
N ARG A 214 2.23 -2.68 -1.35
CA ARG A 214 3.53 -2.77 -0.66
C ARG A 214 4.01 -4.21 -0.57
N GLY A 215 3.12 -5.17 -0.30
CA GLY A 215 3.46 -6.59 -0.31
C GLY A 215 3.94 -7.09 -1.67
N TYR A 216 3.23 -6.71 -2.74
CA TYR A 216 3.63 -7.03 -4.12
C TYR A 216 5.02 -6.47 -4.48
N ARG A 217 5.31 -5.21 -4.10
CA ARG A 217 6.62 -4.58 -4.35
C ARG A 217 7.74 -5.09 -3.44
N ALA A 218 7.39 -5.51 -2.22
CA ALA A 218 8.33 -6.10 -1.28
C ALA A 218 8.78 -7.49 -1.78
N ALA A 219 7.86 -8.27 -2.36
CA ALA A 219 8.17 -9.53 -3.02
C ALA A 219 9.18 -9.35 -4.17
N ASP A 220 8.97 -8.35 -5.02
CA ASP A 220 9.95 -7.96 -6.05
C ASP A 220 11.32 -7.63 -5.44
N GLY A 221 11.36 -6.83 -4.37
CA GLY A 221 12.61 -6.49 -3.68
C GLY A 221 13.33 -7.73 -3.12
N ALA A 222 12.59 -8.62 -2.46
CA ALA A 222 13.12 -9.85 -1.90
C ALA A 222 13.68 -10.80 -2.97
N ALA A 223 13.03 -10.87 -4.13
CA ALA A 223 13.48 -11.68 -5.26
C ALA A 223 14.74 -11.11 -5.93
N TRP A 224 15.02 -9.80 -5.79
CA TRP A 224 16.07 -9.12 -6.54
C TRP A 224 17.34 -8.85 -5.73
N GLU A 225 17.21 -8.61 -4.42
CA GLU A 225 18.31 -8.18 -3.54
C GLU A 225 19.55 -9.07 -3.65
N ASN A 226 19.36 -10.39 -3.62
CA ASN A 226 20.44 -11.38 -3.65
C ASN A 226 20.51 -12.18 -4.96
N ASN A 227 19.79 -11.72 -6.00
CA ASN A 227 19.77 -12.44 -7.26
C ASN A 227 20.88 -11.92 -8.20
N PRO A 228 21.86 -12.76 -8.58
CA PRO A 228 22.99 -12.36 -9.41
C PRO A 228 22.57 -11.91 -10.81
N LEU A 229 21.38 -12.25 -11.29
CA LEU A 229 20.89 -11.78 -12.58
C LEU A 229 20.49 -10.30 -12.57
N VAL A 230 20.28 -9.70 -11.40
CA VAL A 230 19.70 -8.36 -11.26
C VAL A 230 20.77 -7.31 -10.97
N LEU A 231 20.88 -6.31 -11.84
CA LEU A 231 21.84 -5.22 -11.76
C LEU A 231 21.32 -3.99 -11.00
N GLY A 232 20.00 -3.87 -10.91
CA GLY A 232 19.26 -2.75 -10.35
C GLY A 232 17.80 -2.91 -10.73
N TYR A 233 16.99 -1.88 -10.53
CA TYR A 233 15.64 -1.85 -11.06
C TYR A 233 15.24 -0.45 -11.51
N GLU A 234 14.27 -0.38 -12.40
CA GLU A 234 13.72 0.88 -12.88
C GLU A 234 12.30 1.07 -12.34
N ILE A 235 12.08 2.17 -11.62
CA ILE A 235 10.76 2.61 -11.18
C ILE A 235 10.11 3.38 -12.32
N ARG A 236 8.89 3.00 -12.68
CA ARG A 236 8.08 3.64 -13.72
C ARG A 236 6.68 3.95 -13.23
N LEU A 237 6.11 5.02 -13.76
CA LEU A 237 4.70 5.35 -13.54
C LEU A 237 3.80 4.36 -14.30
N SER A 238 2.67 4.00 -13.69
CA SER A 238 1.65 3.22 -14.37
C SER A 238 0.96 4.05 -15.46
N ALA A 239 0.84 3.50 -16.67
CA ALA A 239 0.07 4.11 -17.75
C ALA A 239 -1.43 4.23 -17.41
N THR A 240 -1.92 3.47 -16.43
CA THR A 240 -3.29 3.57 -15.90
C THR A 240 -3.47 4.78 -14.99
N ALA A 241 -2.38 5.42 -14.52
CA ALA A 241 -2.46 6.72 -13.86
C ALA A 241 -2.87 7.76 -14.91
N LYS A 242 -4.16 8.15 -14.91
CA LYS A 242 -4.71 9.14 -15.86
C LYS A 242 -3.84 10.42 -15.90
N PRO A 243 -3.76 11.14 -17.05
CA PRO A 243 -2.95 12.35 -17.20
C PRO A 243 -3.20 13.46 -16.16
N LYS A 244 -4.40 13.51 -15.56
CA LYS A 244 -4.77 14.46 -14.48
C LYS A 244 -4.33 14.04 -13.06
N ILE A 245 -3.69 12.86 -12.91
CA ILE A 245 -3.18 12.29 -11.65
C ILE A 245 -1.72 11.84 -11.85
N ARG A 246 -0.89 12.66 -12.51
CA ARG A 246 0.56 12.48 -12.41
C ARG A 246 0.94 12.96 -11.02
N CYS A 247 1.08 12.03 -10.08
CA CYS A 247 1.63 12.34 -8.78
C CYS A 247 3.02 12.97 -8.99
N GLU A 248 3.17 14.25 -8.66
CA GLU A 248 4.42 15.00 -8.84
C GLU A 248 5.58 14.34 -8.11
N LEU A 249 5.33 13.77 -6.93
CA LEU A 249 6.30 12.96 -6.19
C LEU A 249 6.75 11.74 -7.00
N CYS A 250 5.81 10.97 -7.56
CA CYS A 250 6.18 9.79 -8.35
C CYS A 250 6.97 10.16 -9.60
N LYS A 251 6.59 11.25 -10.27
CA LYS A 251 7.27 11.74 -11.47
C LYS A 251 8.68 12.23 -11.16
N SER A 252 8.86 12.97 -10.07
CA SER A 252 10.18 13.47 -9.65
C SER A 252 11.12 12.37 -9.18
N LEU A 253 10.60 11.21 -8.80
CA LEU A 253 11.37 10.09 -8.28
C LEU A 253 11.36 8.85 -9.19
N GLU A 254 10.89 8.95 -10.43
CA GLU A 254 11.05 7.86 -11.41
C GLU A 254 12.51 7.72 -11.83
N GLY A 255 12.93 6.52 -12.23
CA GLY A 255 14.32 6.30 -12.64
C GLY A 255 14.89 4.95 -12.23
N LYS A 256 16.21 4.80 -12.39
CA LYS A 256 16.95 3.58 -12.07
C LYS A 256 17.51 3.66 -10.66
N TYR A 257 17.31 2.60 -9.88
CA TYR A 257 17.72 2.51 -8.49
C TYR A 257 18.53 1.23 -8.24
N PRO A 258 19.44 1.26 -7.26
CA PRO A 258 20.18 0.07 -6.84
C PRO A 258 19.25 -0.95 -6.18
N VAL A 259 19.62 -2.25 -6.23
CA VAL A 259 18.79 -3.34 -5.68
C VAL A 259 18.57 -3.24 -4.17
N TRP A 260 19.48 -2.58 -3.45
CA TRP A 260 19.38 -2.37 -2.00
C TRP A 260 18.58 -1.11 -1.61
N PHE A 261 18.06 -0.36 -2.58
CA PHE A 261 17.07 0.67 -2.27
C PHE A 261 15.72 -0.02 -2.01
N VAL A 262 15.13 0.24 -0.84
CA VAL A 262 13.85 -0.36 -0.43
C VAL A 262 12.72 0.50 -0.95
N TRP A 263 12.16 0.11 -2.10
CA TRP A 263 10.98 0.75 -2.66
C TRP A 263 9.75 -0.17 -2.66
N ASN A 264 8.73 0.26 -1.92
CA ASN A 264 7.41 -0.39 -1.84
C ASN A 264 6.26 0.53 -2.33
N GLY A 265 6.62 1.63 -2.98
CA GLY A 265 5.74 2.73 -3.40
C GLY A 265 6.26 4.09 -2.87
N TRP A 266 5.74 5.19 -3.40
CA TRP A 266 6.09 6.54 -2.91
C TRP A 266 5.09 7.10 -1.89
N HIS A 267 3.83 6.70 -2.02
CA HIS A 267 2.73 7.17 -1.20
C HIS A 267 1.64 6.11 -1.07
N PRO A 268 0.63 6.31 -0.21
CA PRO A 268 -0.53 5.41 -0.14
C PRO A 268 -1.34 5.42 -1.43
N ASN A 269 -1.93 4.28 -1.81
CA ASN A 269 -2.56 4.06 -3.12
C ASN A 269 -1.62 4.29 -4.33
N CYS A 270 -0.30 4.17 -4.16
CA CYS A 270 0.63 4.27 -5.29
C CYS A 270 0.40 3.10 -6.27
N LEU A 271 0.26 3.44 -7.55
CA LEU A 271 0.08 2.47 -8.65
C LEU A 271 1.36 2.28 -9.48
N CYS A 272 2.44 2.99 -9.14
CA CYS A 272 3.71 2.85 -9.85
C CYS A 272 4.26 1.43 -9.66
N PHE A 273 5.14 1.03 -10.56
CA PHE A 273 5.76 -0.28 -10.55
C PHE A 273 7.27 -0.20 -10.74
N LYS A 274 7.96 -1.29 -10.44
CA LYS A 274 9.38 -1.46 -10.73
C LYS A 274 9.61 -2.67 -11.64
N ILE A 275 10.61 -2.59 -12.51
CA ILE A 275 11.03 -3.66 -13.43
C ILE A 275 12.52 -3.95 -13.15
N PRO A 276 12.94 -5.23 -13.10
CA PRO A 276 14.33 -5.55 -12.88
C PRO A 276 15.18 -5.15 -14.10
N ILE A 277 16.36 -4.59 -13.85
CA ILE A 277 17.41 -4.42 -14.86
C ILE A 277 18.25 -5.69 -14.76
N LEU A 278 18.22 -6.51 -15.81
CA LEU A 278 18.90 -7.81 -15.83
C LEU A 278 20.23 -7.74 -16.57
N MET A 279 21.13 -8.67 -16.28
CA MET A 279 22.35 -8.92 -17.06
C MET A 279 22.02 -9.04 -18.56
N ASP A 280 22.84 -8.45 -19.41
CA ASP A 280 22.77 -8.62 -20.86
C ASP A 280 23.31 -10.00 -21.33
N ASP A 281 23.35 -10.25 -22.63
CA ASP A 281 23.80 -11.53 -23.19
C ASP A 281 25.29 -11.79 -22.95
N GLU A 282 26.13 -10.75 -23.05
CA GLU A 282 27.57 -10.88 -22.83
C GLU A 282 27.87 -11.24 -21.37
N MET A 283 27.27 -10.51 -20.44
CA MET A 283 27.43 -10.74 -19.01
C MET A 283 26.86 -12.10 -18.60
N MET A 284 25.73 -12.52 -19.18
CA MET A 284 25.19 -13.86 -18.95
C MET A 284 26.12 -14.97 -19.44
N ALA A 285 26.77 -14.80 -20.60
CA ALA A 285 27.72 -15.78 -21.10
C ALA A 285 28.94 -15.93 -20.17
N LYS A 286 29.41 -14.82 -19.59
CA LYS A 286 30.48 -14.82 -18.57
C LYS A 286 30.01 -15.46 -17.26
N TYR A 287 28.81 -15.10 -16.80
CA TYR A 287 28.20 -15.70 -15.61
C TYR A 287 28.05 -17.21 -15.73
N GLN A 288 27.55 -17.71 -16.88
CA GLN A 288 27.46 -19.15 -17.14
C GLN A 288 28.82 -19.85 -17.03
N LYS A 289 29.91 -19.23 -17.53
CA LYS A 289 31.26 -19.79 -17.42
C LYS A 289 31.76 -19.86 -15.98
N LEU A 290 31.44 -18.85 -15.15
CA LEU A 290 31.75 -18.87 -13.72
C LEU A 290 31.02 -20.01 -13.02
N VAL A 291 29.71 -20.11 -13.25
CA VAL A 291 28.85 -21.16 -12.67
C VAL A 291 29.31 -22.56 -13.11
N ALA A 292 29.62 -22.76 -14.39
CA ALA A 292 30.09 -24.04 -14.91
C ALA A 292 31.43 -24.50 -14.30
N ARG A 293 32.22 -23.56 -13.76
CA ARG A 293 33.49 -23.83 -13.07
C ARG A 293 33.35 -23.86 -11.54
N GLY A 294 32.16 -23.58 -10.99
CA GLY A 294 31.95 -23.42 -9.55
C GLY A 294 32.68 -22.21 -8.95
N LEU A 295 32.90 -21.16 -9.77
CA LEU A 295 33.62 -19.94 -9.38
C LEU A 295 32.68 -18.72 -9.22
N ASP A 296 31.37 -18.94 -9.15
CA ASP A 296 30.32 -17.93 -8.96
C ASP A 296 30.23 -17.43 -7.51
N THR A 297 31.37 -17.14 -6.91
CA THR A 297 31.43 -16.52 -5.57
C THR A 297 30.79 -15.11 -5.59
N PRO A 298 30.27 -14.61 -4.45
CA PRO A 298 29.72 -13.25 -4.39
C PRO A 298 30.68 -12.16 -4.89
N GLY A 299 31.99 -12.32 -4.64
CA GLY A 299 33.04 -11.42 -5.15
C GLY A 299 33.16 -11.48 -6.67
N ALA A 300 33.30 -12.68 -7.24
CA ALA A 300 33.42 -12.85 -8.69
C ALA A 300 32.18 -12.33 -9.45
N VAL A 301 30.97 -12.54 -8.90
CA VAL A 301 29.73 -12.00 -9.47
C VAL A 301 29.73 -10.47 -9.38
N LYS A 302 30.16 -9.89 -8.25
CA LYS A 302 30.24 -8.43 -8.09
C LYS A 302 31.23 -7.82 -9.09
N ASP A 303 32.39 -8.43 -9.27
CA ASP A 303 33.41 -7.97 -10.22
C ASP A 303 32.89 -8.05 -11.66
N LEU A 304 32.16 -9.11 -11.99
CA LEU A 304 31.48 -9.23 -13.29
C LEU A 304 30.46 -8.10 -13.52
N GLN A 305 29.73 -7.69 -12.48
CA GLN A 305 28.67 -6.69 -12.57
C GLN A 305 29.17 -5.23 -12.56
N VAL A 306 30.45 -4.99 -12.23
CA VAL A 306 30.97 -3.66 -11.86
C VAL A 306 30.63 -2.54 -12.85
N SER A 307 30.65 -2.83 -14.15
CA SER A 307 30.43 -1.83 -15.21
C SER A 307 28.96 -1.46 -15.44
N LEU A 308 28.02 -2.35 -15.09
CA LEU A 308 26.58 -2.17 -15.38
C LEU A 308 25.69 -2.15 -14.13
N LYS A 309 26.26 -2.42 -12.95
CA LYS A 309 25.52 -2.36 -11.69
C LYS A 309 25.05 -0.94 -11.42
N ILE A 310 23.77 -0.79 -11.09
CA ILE A 310 23.25 0.48 -10.57
C ILE A 310 23.64 0.55 -9.09
N ASN A 311 24.48 1.52 -8.72
CA ASN A 311 24.97 1.69 -7.36
C ASN A 311 24.25 2.83 -6.61
N ASP A 312 23.85 3.87 -7.33
CA ASP A 312 23.27 5.06 -6.73
C ASP A 312 21.84 5.32 -7.23
N PRO A 313 20.97 5.94 -6.41
CA PRO A 313 19.71 6.49 -6.86
C PRO A 313 19.92 7.50 -8.01
N PRO A 314 18.88 7.79 -8.81
CA PRO A 314 19.01 8.75 -9.90
C PRO A 314 19.26 10.17 -9.34
N PRO A 315 19.94 11.07 -10.07
CA PRO A 315 20.22 12.43 -9.60
C PRO A 315 18.99 13.20 -9.10
N GLU A 316 17.82 12.95 -9.72
CA GLU A 316 16.54 13.54 -9.35
C GLU A 316 16.11 13.18 -7.93
N PHE A 317 16.50 12.00 -7.42
CA PHE A 317 16.29 11.63 -6.02
C PHE A 317 17.06 12.58 -5.10
N ASN A 318 18.33 12.86 -5.40
CA ASN A 318 19.16 13.74 -4.57
C ASN A 318 18.60 15.17 -4.57
N ILE A 319 18.23 15.68 -5.75
CA ILE A 319 17.58 17.00 -5.90
C ILE A 319 16.31 17.07 -5.06
N TRP A 320 15.47 16.03 -5.11
CA TRP A 320 14.23 16.00 -4.34
C TRP A 320 14.49 16.01 -2.84
N ILE A 321 15.45 15.19 -2.34
CA ILE A 321 15.81 15.15 -0.92
C ILE A 321 16.25 16.53 -0.44
N ASN A 322 17.17 17.17 -1.14
CA ASN A 322 17.72 18.48 -0.77
C ASN A 322 16.66 19.57 -0.77
N THR A 323 15.84 19.62 -1.83
CA THR A 323 14.74 20.59 -1.95
C THR A 323 13.68 20.43 -0.86
N ASN A 324 13.55 19.24 -0.27
CA ASN A 324 12.47 18.91 0.67
C ASN A 324 12.94 18.60 2.09
N ALA A 325 14.24 18.69 2.39
CA ALA A 325 14.82 18.27 3.66
C ALA A 325 14.13 18.96 4.85
N GLU A 326 14.15 20.29 4.87
CA GLU A 326 13.50 21.10 5.93
C GLU A 326 12.00 20.81 6.05
N ARG A 327 11.33 20.66 4.89
CA ARG A 327 9.89 20.36 4.85
C ARG A 327 9.58 19.02 5.51
N VAL A 328 10.41 18.00 5.29
CA VAL A 328 10.22 16.65 5.83
C VAL A 328 10.55 16.59 7.32
N GLU A 329 11.47 17.41 7.83
CA GLU A 329 11.74 17.51 9.26
C GLU A 329 10.52 17.96 10.06
N GLY A 330 9.74 18.91 9.52
CA GLY A 330 8.48 19.37 10.12
C GLY A 330 7.32 18.36 10.07
N TRP A 331 7.48 17.20 9.41
CA TRP A 331 6.39 16.23 9.27
C TRP A 331 6.22 15.37 10.50
N LYS A 332 4.98 15.31 11.01
CA LYS A 332 4.58 14.38 12.09
C LYS A 332 4.85 12.90 11.75
N ALA A 333 4.83 12.56 10.46
CA ALA A 333 5.16 11.23 9.97
C ALA A 333 5.87 11.32 8.62
N ARG A 334 7.10 10.80 8.57
CA ARG A 334 7.88 10.68 7.33
C ARG A 334 7.32 9.57 6.42
N PRO A 335 7.54 9.64 5.09
CA PRO A 335 7.18 8.54 4.19
C PRO A 335 7.85 7.23 4.60
N TYR A 336 7.23 6.09 4.30
CA TYR A 336 7.78 4.79 4.67
C TYR A 336 9.15 4.53 4.04
N TRP A 337 9.33 4.86 2.76
CA TRP A 337 10.60 4.73 2.05
C TRP A 337 11.71 5.63 2.62
N TRP A 338 11.40 6.67 3.39
CA TRP A 338 12.42 7.52 4.01
C TRP A 338 13.19 6.73 5.06
N LYS A 339 12.48 6.04 5.96
CA LYS A 339 13.12 5.24 7.01
C LYS A 339 13.84 4.03 6.44
N ASP A 340 13.26 3.41 5.42
CA ASP A 340 13.82 2.21 4.82
C ASP A 340 15.11 2.48 4.03
N ASN A 341 15.45 3.75 3.75
CA ASN A 341 16.59 4.17 2.92
C ASN A 341 17.47 5.25 3.60
N ASP A 342 17.53 5.24 4.93
CA ASP A 342 18.22 6.26 5.74
C ASP A 342 19.68 6.49 5.32
N LYS A 343 20.39 5.42 4.94
CA LYS A 343 21.77 5.50 4.44
C LYS A 343 21.89 6.41 3.21
N PHE A 344 21.01 6.25 2.22
CA PHE A 344 21.06 7.07 1.00
C PHE A 344 20.75 8.53 1.30
N ILE A 345 19.72 8.76 2.13
CA ILE A 345 19.27 10.10 2.49
C ILE A 345 20.35 10.84 3.26
N THR A 346 20.97 10.18 4.26
CA THR A 346 22.04 10.76 5.05
C THR A 346 23.27 11.09 4.20
N THR A 347 23.62 10.22 3.24
CA THR A 347 24.72 10.51 2.30
C THR A 347 24.43 11.77 1.49
N VAL A 348 23.21 11.89 0.95
CA VAL A 348 22.81 13.06 0.16
C VAL A 348 22.87 14.35 0.99
N LEU A 349 22.30 14.34 2.19
CA LEU A 349 22.28 15.51 3.07
C LEU A 349 23.68 15.91 3.57
N LYS A 350 24.61 14.96 3.74
CA LYS A 350 26.00 15.26 4.12
C LYS A 350 26.80 15.91 3.00
N ASN A 351 26.57 15.49 1.76
CA ASN A 351 27.29 15.99 0.59
C ASN A 351 26.86 17.40 0.15
N GLU A 352 25.78 17.97 0.72
CA GLU A 352 25.44 19.39 0.55
C GLU A 352 26.17 20.32 1.52
N VAL A 353 26.70 19.79 2.62
CA VAL A 353 27.37 20.57 3.67
C VAL A 353 28.88 20.74 3.39
N THR A 354 29.36 20.14 2.30
CA THR A 354 30.71 20.27 1.73
C THR A 354 30.63 20.89 0.36
#